data_AF-A0A939FHN8-F1
#
_entry.id   AF-A0A939FHN8-F1
#
_cell.length_a   1.000
_cell.length_b   1.000
_cell.length_c   1.000
_cell.angle_alpha   90.00
_cell.angle_beta   90.00
_cell.angle_gamma   90.00
#
_symmetry.space_group_name_H-M   'P 1'
#
loop_
_entity.id
_entity.type
_entity.pdbx_description
1 polymer ?
#
loop_
_entity_poly.entity_id
_entity_poly.type
_entity_poly.pdbx_seq_one_letter_code
_entity_poly.pdbx_strand_id
1 'polypeptide(L)' 'AASTRGRPPRRRVNRMADSLDVDRARLLGWTLFRAVESGVRALRAGRRQDGELLLEFAGWL' A
#
# COMPACT_ATOMS: atom_id res chain seq x y z
N ALA A 1 17.42 6.64 14.88
CA ALA A 1 17.20 6.08 13.54
C ALA A 1 16.41 7.10 12.72
N ALA A 2 16.94 7.54 11.58
CA ALA A 2 16.34 8.59 10.78
C ALA A 2 14.94 8.15 10.29
N SER A 3 13.90 8.88 10.69
CA SER A 3 12.61 8.79 10.04
C SER A 3 12.80 9.25 8.60
N THR A 4 12.88 8.29 7.67
CA THR A 4 12.68 8.57 6.26
C THR A 4 11.25 9.09 6.17
N ARG A 5 11.07 10.42 6.21
CA ARG A 5 9.79 11.04 5.90
C ARG A 5 9.56 10.86 4.41
N GLY A 6 9.19 9.64 4.03
CA GLY A 6 8.71 9.32 2.70
C GLY A 6 7.43 10.10 2.44
N ARG A 7 7.20 10.45 1.17
CA ARG A 7 5.92 11.01 0.75
C ARG A 7 4.81 9.98 1.09
N PRO A 8 3.67 10.40 1.68
CA PRO A 8 2.64 9.48 2.10
C PRO A 8 2.17 8.59 0.93
N PRO A 9 1.90 7.29 1.18
CA PRO A 9 1.58 6.30 0.14
C PRO A 9 0.56 6.81 -0.88
N ARG A 10 -0.52 7.43 -0.40
CA ARG A 10 -1.58 8.07 -1.20
C ARG A 10 -1.06 8.99 -2.30
N ARG A 11 -0.16 9.91 -1.93
CA ARG A 11 0.37 10.91 -2.86
C ARG A 11 1.28 10.29 -3.91
N ARG A 12 1.93 9.17 -3.60
CA ARG A 12 2.74 8.42 -4.57
C ARG A 12 1.84 7.68 -5.56
N VAL A 13 0.80 7.00 -5.07
CA VAL A 13 -0.16 6.27 -5.92
C VAL A 13 -0.91 7.23 -6.85
N ASN A 14 -1.34 8.40 -6.37
CA ASN A 14 -1.97 9.40 -7.25
C ASN A 14 -1.06 9.85 -8.38
N ARG A 15 0.23 10.07 -8.11
CA ARG A 15 1.18 10.42 -9.16
C ARG A 15 1.41 9.27 -10.13
N MET A 16 1.38 8.02 -9.66
CA MET A 16 1.44 6.85 -10.54
C MET A 16 0.21 6.76 -11.44
N ALA A 17 -0.98 6.99 -10.90
CA ALA A 17 -2.21 7.03 -11.67
C ALA A 17 -2.14 8.09 -12.78
N ASP A 18 -1.63 9.29 -12.45
CA ASP A 18 -1.41 10.35 -13.42
C ASP A 18 -0.43 9.93 -14.53
N SER A 19 0.69 9.30 -14.17
CA SER A 19 1.70 8.86 -15.15
C SER A 19 1.24 7.71 -16.04
N LEU A 20 0.26 6.93 -15.58
CA LEU A 20 -0.28 5.77 -16.28
C LEU A 20 -1.61 6.09 -16.99
N ASP A 21 -2.10 7.32 -16.89
CA ASP A 21 -3.41 7.76 -17.40
C ASP A 21 -4.57 6.84 -16.95
N VAL A 22 -4.57 6.49 -15.66
CA VAL A 22 -5.64 5.68 -15.05
C VAL A 22 -6.37 6.48 -13.98
N ASP A 23 -7.64 6.13 -13.76
CA ASP A 23 -8.42 6.75 -12.69
C ASP A 23 -7.74 6.57 -11.31
N ARG A 24 -7.54 7.70 -10.61
CA ARG A 24 -6.86 7.75 -9.31
C ARG A 24 -7.59 6.95 -8.25
N ALA A 25 -8.91 7.09 -8.19
CA ALA A 25 -9.72 6.41 -7.17
C ALA A 25 -9.67 4.89 -7.38
N ARG A 26 -9.70 4.43 -8.63
CA ARG A 26 -9.55 3.03 -9.02
C ARG A 26 -8.16 2.50 -8.68
N LEU A 27 -7.08 3.24 -8.98
CA LEU A 27 -5.73 2.76 -8.65
C LEU A 27 -5.47 2.75 -7.14
N LEU A 28 -5.99 3.73 -6.39
CA LEU A 28 -5.97 3.74 -4.93
C LEU A 28 -6.74 2.55 -4.35
N GLY A 29 -7.98 2.33 -4.79
CA GLY A 29 -8.81 1.22 -4.33
C GLY A 29 -8.20 -0.14 -4.64
N TRP A 30 -7.63 -0.30 -5.83
CA TRP A 30 -6.87 -1.50 -6.17
C TRP A 30 -5.65 -1.65 -5.26
N THR A 31 -4.80 -0.63 -5.12
CA THR A 31 -3.61 -0.72 -4.26
C THR A 31 -3.97 -1.09 -2.81
N LEU A 32 -5.06 -0.54 -2.27
CA LEU A 32 -5.57 -0.89 -0.94
C LEU A 32 -5.98 -2.36 -0.86
N PHE A 33 -6.85 -2.81 -1.77
CA PHE A 33 -7.28 -4.21 -1.82
C PHE A 33 -6.08 -5.15 -1.94
N ARG A 34 -5.08 -4.78 -2.75
CA ARG A 34 -3.87 -5.56 -2.96
C ARG A 34 -3.01 -5.71 -1.72
N ALA A 35 -2.80 -4.60 -1.00
CA ALA A 35 -2.03 -4.56 0.22
C ALA A 35 -2.69 -5.41 1.32
N VAL A 36 -4.02 -5.28 1.48
CA VAL A 36 -4.78 -6.07 2.45
C VAL A 36 -4.77 -7.56 2.11
N GLU A 37 -5.05 -7.95 0.86
CA GLU A 37 -5.02 -9.36 0.45
C GLU A 37 -3.65 -9.99 0.68
N SER A 38 -2.59 -9.29 0.25
CA SER A 38 -1.22 -9.76 0.42
C SER A 38 -0.82 -9.85 1.90
N GLY A 39 -1.24 -8.87 2.71
CA GLY A 39 -0.97 -8.83 4.14
C GLY A 39 -1.64 -10.00 4.88
N VAL A 40 -2.93 -10.21 4.64
CA VAL A 40 -3.67 -11.36 5.20
C VAL A 40 -3.07 -12.69 4.75
N ARG A 41 -2.66 -12.80 3.48
CA ARG A 41 -2.00 -14.00 2.96
C ARG A 41 -0.64 -14.25 3.62
N ALA A 42 0.15 -13.20 3.89
CA ALA A 42 1.43 -13.31 4.58
C ALA A 42 1.24 -13.76 6.04
N LEU A 43 0.25 -13.19 6.75
CA LEU A 43 -0.10 -13.61 8.11
C LEU A 43 -0.52 -15.09 8.16
N ARG A 44 -1.38 -15.53 7.22
CA ARG A 44 -1.78 -16.95 7.11
C ARG A 44 -0.60 -17.88 6.85
N ALA A 45 0.44 -17.39 6.18
CA ALA A 45 1.66 -18.14 5.89
C ALA A 45 2.73 -18.03 7.01
N GLY A 46 2.40 -17.44 8.16
CA GLY A 46 3.33 -17.28 9.29
C GLY A 46 4.37 -16.16 9.12
N ARG A 47 4.34 -15.42 8.00
CA ARG A 47 5.24 -14.28 7.75
C ARG A 47 4.68 -13.02 8.41
N ARG A 48 4.75 -12.99 9.74
CA ARG A 48 4.13 -11.95 10.57
C ARG A 48 4.58 -10.54 10.18
N GLN A 49 5.88 -10.31 10.11
CA GLN A 49 6.46 -8.99 9.82
C GLN A 49 5.99 -8.44 8.46
N ASP A 50 6.04 -9.27 7.41
CA ASP A 50 5.56 -8.89 6.08
C ASP A 50 4.07 -8.52 6.10
N GLY A 51 3.27 -9.33 6.81
CA GLY A 51 1.84 -9.11 6.94
C GLY A 51 1.53 -7.79 7.65
N GLU A 52 2.20 -7.52 8.77
CA GLU A 52 2.04 -6.28 9.53
C GLU A 52 2.44 -5.05 8.71
N LEU A 53 3.58 -5.08 8.02
CA LEU A 53 4.04 -3.97 7.17
C LEU A 53 3.07 -3.67 6.03
N LEU A 54 2.50 -4.69 5.38
CA LEU A 54 1.51 -4.52 4.31
C LEU A 54 0.21 -3.92 4.82
N LEU A 55 -0.24 -4.32 6.02
CA LEU A 55 -1.46 -3.79 6.63
C LEU A 55 -1.28 -2.39 7.20
N GLU A 56 -0.10 -2.07 7.73
CA GLU A 56 0.26 -0.71 8.14
C GLU A 56 0.30 0.23 6.92
N PHE A 57 0.91 -0.23 5.82
CA PHE A 57 0.87 0.49 4.55
C PHE A 57 -0.56 0.74 4.07
N ALA A 58 -1.45 -0.26 4.18
CA ALA A 58 -2.86 -0.10 3.85
C ALA A 58 -3.57 0.95 4.71
N GLY A 59 -3.22 1.05 6.00
CA GLY A 59 -3.74 2.09 6.90
C GLY A 59 -3.25 3.51 6.59
N TRP A 60 -2.09 3.65 5.93
CA TRP A 60 -1.56 4.93 5.45
C TRP A 60 -1.95 5.28 4.01
N LEU A 61 -2.59 4.34 3.30
CA LEU A 61 -3.13 4.54 1.96
C LEU A 61 -4.48 5.31 1.99
#